data_AF-A0A7V6UWC0-F1
#
_entry.id   AF-A0A7V6UWC0-F1
#
_cell.length_a   1.000
_cell.length_b   1.000
_cell.length_c   1.000
_cell.angle_alpha   90.00
_cell.angle_beta   90.00
_cell.angle_gamma   90.00
#
_symmetry.space_group_name_H-M   'P 1'
#
loop_
_entity.id
_entity.type
_entity.pdbx_description
1 polymer ?
#
loop_
_entity_poly.entity_id
_entity_poly.type
_entity_poly.pdbx_seq_one_letter_code
_entity_poly.pdbx_strand_id
1 'polypeptide(L)'
;MKELEILLENFWIIKEKDPELYHMVKDATPKFKDFVEEKLGYKIIVNAYMIKLEKLPGKAESWMGIQQFTSAMEYAFFCILLMFLEDRGANDQFVLSQITEYIQAVYPGEVKVDWTLFSHRKSLVKVLKFATEIGLINVDDGNEQKFMESVETEVLYESTGLSRYFVRNFTGNILN
;
A
#
# COMPACT_ATOMS: atom_id res chain seq x y z
N MET A 1 9.30 24.14 9.97
CA MET A 1 10.31 23.08 9.75
C MET A 1 9.83 22.34 8.53
N LYS A 2 10.17 22.84 7.33
CA LYS A 2 9.41 22.51 6.11
C LYS A 2 9.50 21.02 5.75
N GLU A 3 10.65 20.40 5.98
CA GLU A 3 10.90 18.99 5.66
C GLU A 3 10.16 18.04 6.59
N LEU A 4 9.97 18.43 7.86
CA LEU A 4 9.13 17.68 8.79
C LEU A 4 7.65 17.81 8.43
N GLU A 5 7.20 19.01 8.05
CA GLU A 5 5.82 19.24 7.57
C GLU A 5 5.53 18.35 6.35
N ILE A 6 6.44 18.30 5.38
CA ILE A 6 6.34 17.40 4.22
C ILE A 6 6.18 15.94 4.65
N LEU A 7 6.98 15.45 5.61
CA LEU A 7 6.88 14.08 6.10
C LEU A 7 5.56 13.79 6.83
N LEU A 8 4.96 14.78 7.47
CA LEU A 8 3.67 14.63 8.15
C LEU A 8 2.50 14.62 7.16
N GLU A 9 2.64 15.31 6.02
CA GLU A 9 1.62 15.41 4.98
C GLU A 9 1.64 14.24 3.98
N ASN A 10 2.71 13.43 3.96
CA ASN A 10 2.87 12.31 3.04
C ASN A 10 2.92 10.98 3.80
N PHE A 11 2.22 9.96 3.29
CA PHE A 11 2.32 8.60 3.85
C PHE A 11 3.76 8.08 3.79
N TRP A 12 4.41 8.29 2.65
CA TRP A 12 5.83 8.10 2.43
C TRP A 12 6.30 8.93 1.24
N ILE A 13 7.61 9.18 1.16
CA ILE A 13 8.28 9.82 0.03
C ILE A 13 9.03 8.72 -0.71
N ILE A 14 8.61 8.43 -1.95
CA ILE A 14 9.23 7.40 -2.79
C ILE A 14 10.32 8.04 -3.64
N LYS A 15 11.55 7.53 -3.52
CA LYS A 15 12.72 8.06 -4.25
C LYS A 15 12.53 8.04 -5.76
N GLU A 16 11.94 6.99 -6.31
CA GLU A 16 11.73 6.86 -7.76
C GLU A 16 10.69 7.85 -8.30
N LYS A 17 9.72 8.27 -7.47
CA LYS A 17 8.72 9.27 -7.86
C LYS A 17 9.25 10.70 -7.80
N ASP A 18 10.04 11.01 -6.77
CA ASP A 18 10.64 12.34 -6.59
C ASP A 18 12.02 12.23 -5.91
N PRO A 19 13.10 12.06 -6.69
CA PRO A 19 14.45 11.94 -6.15
C PRO A 19 14.91 13.20 -5.41
N GLU A 20 14.52 14.39 -5.90
CA GLU A 20 14.93 15.67 -5.31
C GLU A 20 14.33 15.84 -3.92
N LEU A 21 13.02 15.61 -3.79
CA LEU A 21 12.31 15.66 -2.52
C LEU A 21 12.86 14.61 -1.53
N TYR A 22 13.09 13.39 -2.00
CA TYR A 22 13.69 12.33 -1.18
C TYR A 22 15.06 12.76 -0.64
N HIS A 23 15.95 13.28 -1.48
CA HIS A 23 17.29 13.70 -1.05
C HIS A 23 17.23 14.91 -0.11
N MET A 24 16.38 15.90 -0.40
CA MET A 24 16.16 17.05 0.46
C MET A 24 15.72 16.64 1.88
N VAL A 25 14.70 15.78 1.99
CA VAL A 25 14.17 15.34 3.28
C VAL A 25 15.16 14.43 4.01
N LYS A 26 15.85 13.54 3.29
CA LYS A 26 16.90 12.68 3.86
C LYS A 26 17.99 13.50 4.53
N ASP A 27 18.50 14.53 3.85
CA ASP A 27 19.60 15.36 4.34
C ASP A 27 19.17 16.25 5.52
N ALA A 28 17.89 16.64 5.56
CA ALA A 28 17.32 17.40 6.67
C ALA A 28 16.97 16.54 7.90
N THR A 29 16.75 15.23 7.73
CA THR A 29 16.27 14.30 8.78
C THR A 29 17.07 14.40 10.10
N PRO A 30 18.42 14.45 10.11
CA PRO A 30 19.19 14.55 11.34
C PRO A 30 18.85 15.78 12.20
N LYS A 31 18.32 16.85 11.61
CA LYS A 31 17.99 18.10 12.33
C LYS A 31 16.78 17.98 13.24
N PHE A 32 15.88 17.03 12.97
CA PHE A 32 14.61 16.88 13.70
C PHE A 32 14.35 15.46 14.20
N LYS A 33 15.24 14.49 13.90
CA LYS A 33 15.06 13.09 14.27
C LYS A 33 14.83 12.90 15.76
N ASP A 34 15.72 13.42 16.61
CA ASP A 34 15.64 13.24 18.06
C ASP A 34 14.34 13.83 18.63
N PHE A 35 13.92 14.99 18.10
CA PHE A 35 12.64 15.60 18.49
C PHE A 35 11.45 14.71 18.11
N VAL A 36 11.43 14.19 16.88
CA VAL A 36 10.33 13.35 16.37
C VAL A 36 10.25 12.01 17.10
N GLU A 37 11.39 11.37 17.37
CA GLU A 37 11.44 10.06 18.01
C GLU A 37 11.25 10.15 19.53
N GLU A 38 11.93 11.07 20.20
CA GLU A 38 11.89 11.16 21.68
C GLU A 38 10.70 11.95 22.21
N LYS A 39 10.23 12.98 21.50
CA LYS A 39 9.16 13.87 22.01
C LYS A 39 7.80 13.55 21.41
N LEU A 40 7.74 13.16 20.14
CA LEU A 40 6.47 12.91 19.46
C LEU A 40 6.09 11.41 19.39
N GLY A 41 7.04 10.53 19.68
CA GLY A 41 6.86 9.07 19.68
C GLY A 41 6.62 8.49 18.28
N TYR A 42 7.09 9.17 17.24
CA TYR A 42 7.13 8.61 15.89
C TYR A 42 8.42 7.84 15.68
N LYS A 43 8.47 7.01 14.64
CA LYS A 43 9.68 6.40 14.12
C LYS A 43 9.94 6.93 12.73
N ILE A 44 11.15 7.43 12.48
CA ILE A 44 11.56 7.81 11.13
C ILE A 44 12.23 6.61 10.47
N ILE A 45 11.70 6.18 9.32
CA ILE A 45 12.32 5.13 8.52
C ILE A 45 12.87 5.75 7.25
N VAL A 46 14.18 5.63 7.07
CA VAL A 46 14.92 6.09 5.89
C VAL A 46 15.64 4.87 5.31
N ASN A 47 15.36 4.52 4.06
CA ASN A 47 16.11 3.49 3.33
C ASN A 47 16.39 3.94 1.89
N ALA A 48 17.04 3.10 1.08
CA ALA A 48 17.43 3.48 -0.28
C ALA A 48 16.25 3.81 -1.23
N TYR A 49 15.03 3.41 -0.88
CA TYR A 49 13.84 3.47 -1.73
C TYR A 49 12.84 4.54 -1.28
N MET A 50 12.71 4.78 0.03
CA MET A 50 11.68 5.67 0.57
C MET A 50 12.04 6.25 1.94
N ILE A 51 11.31 7.30 2.32
CA ILE A 51 11.28 7.87 3.68
C ILE A 51 9.84 7.88 4.18
N LYS A 52 9.60 7.44 5.42
CA LYS A 52 8.27 7.50 6.04
C LYS A 52 8.33 7.75 7.54
N LEU A 53 7.23 8.28 8.07
CA LEU A 53 6.96 8.36 9.50
C LEU A 53 5.98 7.27 9.91
N GLU A 54 6.29 6.56 10.98
CA GLU A 54 5.37 5.61 11.60
C GLU A 54 5.01 6.06 13.01
N LYS A 55 3.72 5.95 13.35
CA LYS A 55 3.24 6.08 14.72
C LYS A 55 2.17 5.06 14.99
N LEU A 56 2.36 4.29 16.05
CA LEU A 56 1.31 3.42 16.58
C LEU A 56 0.29 4.30 17.32
N PRO A 57 -0.97 4.34 16.87
CA PRO A 57 -2.00 5.07 17.60
C PRO A 57 -2.33 4.30 18.89
N GLY A 58 -2.52 5.02 19.99
CA GLY A 58 -2.98 4.39 21.24
C GLY A 58 -4.42 3.88 21.15
N LYS A 59 -5.23 4.50 20.26
CA LYS A 59 -6.58 4.05 19.91
C LYS A 59 -6.79 4.30 18.42
N ALA A 60 -7.25 3.28 17.70
CA ALA A 60 -7.61 3.42 16.30
C ALA A 60 -8.84 4.30 16.15
N GLU A 61 -8.78 5.27 15.24
CA GLU A 61 -9.89 6.15 14.88
C GLU A 61 -10.31 5.90 13.42
N SER A 62 -11.56 6.16 13.08
CA SER A 62 -12.13 5.85 11.75
C SER A 62 -11.39 6.52 10.58
N TRP A 63 -10.81 7.70 10.82
CA TRP A 63 -10.05 8.46 9.83
C TRP A 63 -8.64 7.91 9.59
N MET A 64 -8.14 6.99 10.43
CA MET A 64 -6.80 6.42 10.30
C MET A 64 -6.71 5.26 9.29
N GLY A 65 -7.86 4.75 8.83
CA GLY A 65 -7.93 3.71 7.80
C GLY A 65 -7.80 4.27 6.38
N ILE A 66 -7.78 3.36 5.40
CA ILE A 66 -7.87 3.69 3.98
C ILE A 66 -9.29 4.17 3.69
N GLN A 67 -9.44 5.48 3.49
CA GLN A 67 -10.77 6.11 3.34
C GLN A 67 -11.48 5.72 2.04
N GLN A 68 -10.74 5.30 1.01
CA GLN A 68 -11.30 4.81 -0.26
C GLN A 68 -12.02 3.46 -0.11
N PHE A 69 -11.70 2.71 0.95
CA PHE A 69 -12.30 1.40 1.22
C PHE A 69 -13.55 1.58 2.08
N THR A 70 -14.66 1.11 1.51
CA THR A 70 -16.02 1.24 2.03
C THR A 70 -16.58 -0.11 2.53
N SER A 71 -15.81 -1.18 2.44
CA SER A 71 -16.22 -2.55 2.78
C SER A 71 -15.05 -3.37 3.30
N ALA A 72 -15.35 -4.38 4.13
CA ALA A 72 -14.35 -5.33 4.62
C ALA A 72 -13.69 -6.14 3.48
N MET A 73 -14.39 -6.35 2.36
CA MET A 73 -13.87 -7.06 1.20
C MET A 73 -12.66 -6.35 0.57
N GLU A 74 -12.70 -5.01 0.47
CA GLU A 74 -11.59 -4.23 -0.07
C GLU A 74 -10.34 -4.33 0.82
N TYR A 75 -10.52 -4.28 2.15
CA TYR A 75 -9.43 -4.55 3.09
C TYR A 75 -8.89 -5.97 2.98
N ALA A 76 -9.75 -6.98 2.87
CA ALA A 76 -9.34 -8.36 2.70
C ALA A 76 -8.55 -8.57 1.40
N PHE A 77 -9.04 -8.03 0.28
CA PHE A 77 -8.32 -8.06 -1.00
C PHE A 77 -6.98 -7.34 -0.92
N PHE A 78 -6.92 -6.20 -0.23
CA PHE A 78 -5.67 -5.47 -0.07
C PHE A 78 -4.65 -6.25 0.77
N CYS A 79 -5.07 -6.88 1.88
CA CYS A 79 -4.20 -7.77 2.65
C CYS A 79 -3.69 -8.94 1.81
N ILE A 80 -4.56 -9.56 1.00
CA ILE A 80 -4.18 -10.66 0.10
C ILE A 80 -3.23 -10.16 -1.01
N LEU A 81 -3.43 -8.95 -1.54
CA LEU A 81 -2.50 -8.34 -2.47
C LEU A 81 -1.13 -8.14 -1.83
N LEU A 82 -1.06 -7.65 -0.59
CA LEU A 82 0.21 -7.54 0.13
C LEU A 82 0.88 -8.92 0.28
N MET A 83 0.13 -9.95 0.66
CA MET A 83 0.64 -11.34 0.72
C MET A 83 1.16 -11.82 -0.64
N PHE A 84 0.43 -11.54 -1.73
CA PHE A 84 0.84 -11.90 -3.09
C PHE A 84 2.13 -11.18 -3.52
N LEU A 85 2.34 -9.95 -3.05
CA LEU A 85 3.52 -9.15 -3.36
C LEU A 85 4.73 -9.48 -2.48
N GLU A 86 4.57 -10.20 -1.37
CA GLU A 86 5.71 -10.61 -0.51
C GLU A 86 6.69 -11.51 -1.28
N ASP A 87 6.17 -12.40 -2.13
CA ASP A 87 6.97 -13.31 -2.96
C ASP A 87 7.49 -12.64 -4.25
N ARG A 88 7.27 -11.33 -4.43
CA ARG A 88 7.61 -10.58 -5.65
C ARG A 88 8.65 -9.49 -5.39
N GLY A 89 9.76 -9.59 -6.10
CA GLY A 89 10.81 -8.59 -6.12
C GLY A 89 10.39 -7.29 -6.80
N ALA A 90 11.28 -6.30 -6.77
CA ALA A 90 11.11 -5.11 -7.59
C ALA A 90 11.28 -5.47 -9.07
N ASN A 91 10.45 -4.90 -9.94
CA ASN A 91 10.35 -5.18 -11.38
C ASN A 91 9.74 -6.55 -11.73
N ASP A 92 9.24 -7.32 -10.76
CA ASP A 92 8.55 -8.57 -11.04
C ASP A 92 7.16 -8.27 -11.60
N GLN A 93 6.89 -8.76 -12.81
CA GLN A 93 5.61 -8.58 -13.48
C GLN A 93 4.59 -9.65 -13.09
N PHE A 94 3.32 -9.27 -13.08
CA PHE A 94 2.19 -10.16 -12.93
C PHE A 94 0.98 -9.63 -13.69
N VAL A 95 0.06 -10.52 -14.05
CA VAL A 95 -1.16 -10.15 -14.77
C VAL A 95 -2.39 -10.19 -13.85
N LEU A 96 -3.45 -9.49 -14.24
CA LEU A 96 -4.69 -9.41 -13.44
C LEU A 96 -5.27 -10.80 -13.10
N SER A 97 -5.24 -11.75 -14.04
CA SER A 97 -5.68 -13.12 -13.79
C SER A 97 -4.93 -13.82 -12.65
N GLN A 98 -3.63 -13.57 -12.50
CA GLN A 98 -2.84 -14.20 -11.42
C GLN A 98 -3.29 -13.73 -10.04
N ILE A 99 -3.57 -12.44 -9.86
CA ILE A 99 -4.04 -11.92 -8.57
C ILE A 99 -5.50 -12.29 -8.31
N THR A 100 -6.35 -12.35 -9.33
CA THR A 100 -7.75 -12.78 -9.17
C THR A 100 -7.85 -14.27 -8.78
N GLU A 101 -7.03 -15.13 -9.38
CA GLU A 101 -6.89 -16.54 -9.01
C GLU A 101 -6.37 -16.70 -7.58
N TYR A 102 -5.31 -15.96 -7.23
CA TYR A 102 -4.73 -16.01 -5.89
C TYR A 102 -5.75 -15.58 -4.82
N ILE A 103 -6.48 -14.49 -5.06
CA ILE A 103 -7.57 -14.05 -4.19
C ILE A 103 -8.63 -15.14 -4.02
N GLN A 104 -9.09 -15.77 -5.10
CA GLN A 104 -10.09 -16.84 -4.99
C GLN A 104 -9.61 -18.04 -4.19
N ALA A 105 -8.31 -18.35 -4.26
CA ALA A 105 -7.72 -19.48 -3.55
C ALA A 105 -7.61 -19.25 -2.04
N VAL A 106 -7.31 -18.01 -1.60
CA VAL A 106 -6.97 -17.73 -0.19
C VAL A 106 -8.00 -16.86 0.55
N TYR A 107 -9.06 -16.39 -0.11
CA TYR A 107 -10.04 -15.51 0.52
C TYR A 107 -10.70 -16.17 1.75
N PRO A 108 -10.63 -15.54 2.94
CA PRO A 108 -11.09 -16.17 4.18
C PRO A 108 -12.58 -15.99 4.46
N GLY A 109 -13.31 -15.22 3.65
CA GLY A 109 -14.71 -14.90 3.89
C GLY A 109 -15.63 -16.10 3.66
N GLU A 110 -16.74 -16.15 4.41
CA GLU A 110 -17.77 -17.19 4.26
C GLU A 110 -18.35 -17.24 2.84
N VAL A 111 -18.55 -16.06 2.25
CA VAL A 111 -18.94 -15.91 0.85
C VAL A 111 -17.69 -15.90 -0.01
N LYS A 112 -17.58 -16.89 -0.89
CA LYS A 112 -16.48 -16.98 -1.84
C LYS A 112 -16.48 -15.80 -2.82
N VAL A 113 -15.29 -15.49 -3.32
CA VAL A 113 -15.11 -14.47 -4.34
C VAL A 113 -15.62 -15.00 -5.68
N ASP A 114 -16.70 -14.38 -6.14
CA ASP A 114 -17.31 -14.62 -7.45
C ASP A 114 -17.05 -13.42 -8.36
N TRP A 115 -16.24 -13.61 -9.40
CA TRP A 115 -15.92 -12.55 -10.37
C TRP A 115 -17.06 -12.25 -11.33
N THR A 116 -18.12 -13.05 -11.40
CA THR A 116 -19.32 -12.69 -12.18
C THR A 116 -20.09 -11.53 -11.53
N LEU A 117 -19.89 -11.30 -10.23
CA LEU A 117 -20.50 -10.21 -9.48
C LEU A 117 -19.74 -8.89 -9.67
N PHE A 118 -20.44 -7.89 -10.20
CA PHE A 118 -19.90 -6.54 -10.41
C PHE A 118 -19.33 -5.92 -9.13
N SER A 119 -19.98 -6.14 -7.98
CA SER A 119 -19.53 -5.61 -6.69
C SER A 119 -18.13 -6.11 -6.31
N HIS A 120 -17.83 -7.40 -6.52
CA HIS A 120 -16.53 -7.99 -6.23
C HIS A 120 -15.45 -7.44 -7.16
N ARG A 121 -15.75 -7.36 -8.47
CA ARG A 121 -14.83 -6.76 -9.44
C ARG A 121 -14.53 -5.31 -9.10
N LYS A 122 -15.54 -4.52 -8.75
CA LYS A 122 -15.39 -3.13 -8.31
C LYS A 122 -14.51 -3.00 -7.06
N SER A 123 -14.67 -3.89 -6.08
CA SER A 123 -13.82 -3.92 -4.88
C SER A 123 -12.36 -4.18 -5.24
N LEU A 124 -12.06 -5.13 -6.13
CA LEU A 124 -10.68 -5.38 -6.57
C LEU A 124 -10.10 -4.19 -7.34
N VAL A 125 -10.85 -3.60 -8.27
CA VAL A 125 -10.39 -2.42 -9.03
C VAL A 125 -10.03 -1.26 -8.11
N LYS A 126 -10.81 -1.01 -7.06
CA LYS A 126 -10.45 0.01 -6.06
C LYS A 126 -9.15 -0.30 -5.33
N VAL A 127 -8.92 -1.57 -4.97
CA VAL A 127 -7.71 -2.02 -4.28
C VAL A 127 -6.48 -1.85 -5.16
N LEU A 128 -6.56 -2.27 -6.43
CA LEU A 128 -5.47 -2.14 -7.39
C LEU A 128 -5.15 -0.67 -7.67
N LYS A 129 -6.16 0.17 -7.86
CA LYS A 129 -5.98 1.63 -7.99
C LYS A 129 -5.27 2.23 -6.79
N PHE A 130 -5.72 1.91 -5.57
CA PHE A 130 -5.07 2.39 -4.35
C PHE A 130 -3.61 1.93 -4.26
N ALA A 131 -3.32 0.67 -4.61
CA ALA A 131 -1.97 0.12 -4.62
C ALA A 131 -1.07 0.86 -5.63
N THR A 132 -1.59 1.21 -6.82
CA THR A 132 -0.87 2.03 -7.81
C THR A 132 -0.63 3.45 -7.32
N GLU A 133 -1.67 4.11 -6.78
CA GLU A 133 -1.60 5.48 -6.25
C GLU A 133 -0.52 5.60 -5.17
N ILE A 134 -0.51 4.68 -4.20
CA ILE A 134 0.46 4.70 -3.11
C ILE A 134 1.83 4.12 -3.52
N GLY A 135 1.96 3.55 -4.73
CA GLY A 135 3.23 3.12 -5.33
C GLY A 135 3.68 1.71 -4.97
N LEU A 136 2.77 0.80 -4.60
CA LEU A 136 3.11 -0.61 -4.39
C LEU A 136 3.30 -1.38 -5.69
N ILE A 137 2.58 -0.97 -6.73
CA ILE A 137 2.61 -1.57 -8.06
C ILE A 137 2.57 -0.47 -9.13
N ASN A 138 3.08 -0.77 -10.32
CA ASN A 138 2.90 0.03 -11.52
C ASN A 138 1.98 -0.70 -12.51
N VAL A 139 1.35 0.05 -13.43
CA VAL A 139 0.60 -0.51 -14.57
C VAL A 139 1.47 -0.35 -15.79
N ASP A 140 1.93 -1.48 -16.34
CA ASP A 140 2.78 -1.49 -17.53
C ASP A 140 1.95 -1.49 -18.82
N ASP A 141 0.84 -2.25 -18.83
CA ASP A 141 -0.09 -2.31 -19.96
C ASP A 141 -1.53 -2.65 -19.52
N GLY A 142 -2.52 -2.16 -20.27
CA GLY A 142 -3.93 -2.39 -20.01
C GLY A 142 -4.59 -1.33 -19.12
N ASN A 143 -5.81 -1.64 -18.66
CA ASN A 143 -6.60 -0.75 -17.81
C ASN A 143 -7.54 -1.55 -16.92
N GLU A 144 -7.30 -1.52 -15.61
CA GLU A 144 -8.05 -2.27 -14.61
C GLU A 144 -9.51 -1.86 -14.50
N GLN A 145 -9.86 -0.65 -14.93
CA GLN A 145 -11.25 -0.20 -14.90
C GLN A 145 -12.15 -1.05 -15.78
N LYS A 146 -11.60 -1.60 -16.88
CA LYS A 146 -12.34 -2.48 -17.79
C LYS A 146 -12.75 -3.80 -17.11
N PHE A 147 -12.06 -4.20 -16.04
CA PHE A 147 -12.42 -5.41 -15.28
C PHE A 147 -13.83 -5.29 -14.66
N MET A 148 -14.30 -4.08 -14.35
CA MET A 148 -15.69 -3.90 -13.90
C MET A 148 -16.71 -4.36 -14.96
N GLU A 149 -16.38 -4.24 -16.24
CA GLU A 149 -17.24 -4.56 -17.38
C GLU A 149 -17.06 -6.00 -17.85
N SER A 150 -15.82 -6.51 -17.86
CA SER A 150 -15.48 -7.85 -18.38
C SER A 150 -14.46 -8.57 -17.51
N VAL A 151 -14.78 -9.81 -17.12
CA VAL A 151 -13.87 -10.71 -16.38
C VAL A 151 -12.66 -11.10 -17.22
N GLU A 152 -12.77 -11.09 -18.55
CA GLU A 152 -11.69 -11.39 -19.49
C GLU A 152 -10.70 -10.21 -19.65
N THR A 153 -10.85 -9.14 -18.87
CA THR A 153 -9.91 -8.02 -18.90
C THR A 153 -8.58 -8.46 -18.34
N GLU A 154 -7.52 -8.25 -19.12
CA GLU A 154 -6.16 -8.47 -18.65
C GLU A 154 -5.40 -7.15 -18.56
N VAL A 155 -4.56 -7.04 -17.52
CA VAL A 155 -3.72 -5.89 -17.22
C VAL A 155 -2.38 -6.43 -16.76
N LEU A 156 -1.29 -5.86 -17.26
CA LEU A 156 0.07 -6.17 -16.84
C LEU A 156 0.49 -5.16 -15.78
N TYR A 157 0.87 -5.69 -14.62
CA TYR A 157 1.40 -4.92 -13.50
C TYR A 157 2.84 -5.28 -13.23
N GLU A 158 3.53 -4.36 -12.57
CA GLU A 158 4.87 -4.54 -12.03
C GLU A 158 4.86 -4.30 -10.52
N SER A 159 5.54 -5.15 -9.75
CA SER A 159 5.80 -4.90 -8.33
C SER A 159 6.94 -3.89 -8.16
N THR A 160 6.74 -2.85 -7.34
CA THR A 160 7.82 -1.90 -7.00
C THR A 160 8.71 -2.42 -5.88
N GLY A 161 8.33 -3.53 -5.24
CA GLY A 161 8.98 -4.05 -4.04
C GLY A 161 8.74 -3.22 -2.78
N LEU A 162 7.98 -2.12 -2.83
CA LEU A 162 7.68 -1.26 -1.68
C LEU A 162 6.65 -1.86 -0.71
N SER A 163 5.91 -2.90 -1.11
CA SER A 163 4.95 -3.66 -0.28
C SER A 163 5.53 -4.09 1.06
N ARG A 164 6.80 -4.53 1.08
CA ARG A 164 7.54 -4.93 2.30
C ARG A 164 7.66 -3.83 3.35
N TYR A 165 7.46 -2.57 2.95
CA TYR A 165 7.49 -1.41 3.83
C TYR A 165 6.08 -0.85 4.08
N PHE A 166 5.01 -1.47 3.60
CA PHE A 166 3.66 -0.98 3.88
C PHE A 166 3.21 -1.38 5.29
N VAL A 167 3.34 -2.67 5.62
CA VAL A 167 2.97 -3.20 6.93
C VAL A 167 3.98 -2.75 7.98
N ARG A 168 3.47 -2.26 9.11
CA ARG A 168 4.31 -1.83 10.24
C ARG A 168 4.87 -3.05 10.94
N ASN A 169 6.10 -2.94 11.44
CA ASN A 169 6.64 -3.95 12.35
C ASN A 169 5.96 -3.81 13.71
N PHE A 170 5.07 -4.75 14.03
CA PHE A 170 4.43 -4.83 15.33
C PHE A 170 5.37 -5.54 16.31
N THR A 171 5.95 -4.79 17.26
CA THR A 171 6.83 -5.35 18.31
C THR A 171 6.04 -5.93 19.50
N GLY A 172 4.71 -6.00 19.40
CA GLY A 172 3.80 -6.52 20.42
C GLY A 172 2.43 -6.81 19.82
N ASN A 173 1.54 -7.40 20.62
CA ASN A 173 0.17 -7.72 20.20
C ASN A 173 -0.65 -6.42 20.02
N ILE A 174 -1.30 -6.26 18.86
CA ILE A 174 -2.14 -5.10 18.51
C ILE A 174 -3.57 -5.17 19.07
N LEU A 175 -3.94 -6.30 19.68
CA LEU A 175 -5.24 -6.51 20.32
C LEU A 175 -5.21 -6.21 21.83
N ASN A 176 -4.05 -5.83 22.37
CA ASN A 176 -3.84 -5.51 23.77
C ASN A 176 -4.05 -4.02 24.06
#